data_AF-F2HHR1-F1
#
_entry.id   AF-F2HHR1-F1
#
_cell.length_a   1.000
_cell.length_b   1.000
_cell.length_c   1.000
_cell.angle_alpha   90.00
_cell.angle_beta   90.00
_cell.angle_gamma   90.00
#
_symmetry.space_group_name_H-M   'P 1'
#
loop_
_entity.id
_entity.type
_entity.pdbx_description
1 polymer ?
#
loop_
_entity_poly.entity_id
_entity_poly.type
_entity_poly.pdbx_seq_one_letter_code
_entity_poly.pdbx_strand_id
1 'polypeptide(L)'
;MANLTSCSELCKASIFDAKVHFKNTRETANAIRGMGFNQAKKFLKKICLFENTVPFKRYKYGISRKSQNNKKHQNGRWPIKSAQFLMKLLKNIESNASRKNLDMNYLYIKKIQVNKSVRGNRRTFRAHGCINSFSSHPCHIEMWVSRRSDIVQKSFS
;
A
#
# COMPACT_ATOMS: atom_id res chain seq x y z
N MET A 1 -11.08 -9.41 24.28
CA MET A 1 -10.62 -10.60 23.55
C MET A 1 -10.52 -10.26 22.07
N ALA A 2 -9.34 -10.38 21.47
CA ALA A 2 -9.17 -10.05 20.06
C ALA A 2 -9.81 -11.16 19.21
N ASN A 3 -10.82 -10.81 18.40
CA ASN A 3 -11.39 -11.71 17.41
C ASN A 3 -10.26 -12.17 16.46
N LEU A 4 -9.75 -13.37 16.71
CA LEU A 4 -8.88 -14.10 15.79
C LEU A 4 -9.74 -14.40 14.57
N THR A 5 -9.61 -13.59 13.51
CA THR A 5 -10.15 -13.95 12.20
C THR A 5 -9.59 -15.32 11.85
N SER A 6 -10.46 -16.29 11.63
CA SER A 6 -10.12 -17.64 11.23
C SER A 6 -9.20 -17.62 9.99
N CYS A 7 -8.23 -18.54 9.94
CA CYS A 7 -7.26 -18.61 8.84
C CYS A 7 -7.91 -18.89 7.47
N SER A 8 -9.10 -19.48 7.49
CA SER A 8 -9.91 -19.82 6.31
C SER A 8 -10.37 -18.58 5.54
N GLU A 9 -10.78 -17.52 6.24
CA GLU A 9 -11.36 -16.31 5.64
C GLU A 9 -10.32 -15.24 5.25
N LEU A 10 -9.03 -15.55 5.43
CA LEU A 10 -7.93 -14.62 5.26
C LEU A 10 -7.05 -14.99 4.06
N CYS A 11 -6.86 -14.04 3.15
CA CYS A 11 -5.94 -14.12 2.02
C CYS A 11 -4.70 -13.28 2.29
N LYS A 12 -3.52 -13.85 2.02
CA LYS A 12 -2.24 -13.15 2.13
C LYS A 12 -1.52 -13.12 0.78
N ALA A 13 -0.78 -12.06 0.54
CA ALA A 13 0.23 -11.99 -0.51
C ALA A 13 1.37 -11.07 -0.07
N SER A 14 2.55 -11.30 -0.63
CA SER A 14 3.74 -10.48 -0.36
C SER A 14 4.56 -10.26 -1.63
N ILE A 15 5.32 -9.17 -1.63
CA ILE A 15 6.41 -8.90 -2.57
C ILE A 15 7.64 -8.58 -1.72
N PHE A 16 8.71 -9.34 -1.91
CA PHE A 16 9.99 -9.08 -1.29
C PHE A 16 10.88 -8.25 -2.22
N ASP A 17 11.76 -7.42 -1.63
CA ASP A 17 12.76 -6.62 -2.34
C ASP A 17 12.23 -5.82 -3.54
N ALA A 18 11.04 -5.23 -3.38
CA ALA A 18 10.44 -4.41 -4.42
C ALA A 18 11.34 -3.20 -4.71
N LYS A 19 11.79 -3.07 -5.97
CA LYS A 19 12.62 -1.96 -6.47
C LYS A 19 11.81 -0.66 -6.65
N VAL A 20 11.15 -0.22 -5.59
CA VAL A 20 10.34 1.01 -5.49
C VAL A 20 10.73 1.79 -4.24
N HIS A 21 10.50 3.10 -4.24
CA HIS A 21 10.91 3.94 -3.13
C HIS A 21 9.98 3.75 -1.91
N PHE A 22 10.54 3.19 -0.83
CA PHE A 22 9.83 2.87 0.42
C PHE A 22 8.86 3.96 0.91
N LYS A 23 9.31 5.23 0.95
CA LYS A 23 8.47 6.31 1.49
C LYS A 23 7.18 6.52 0.68
N ASN A 24 7.27 6.40 -0.65
CA ASN A 24 6.11 6.58 -1.53
C ASN A 24 5.16 5.40 -1.39
N THR A 25 5.72 4.19 -1.39
CA THR A 25 4.96 2.95 -1.29
C THR A 25 4.21 2.83 0.03
N ARG A 26 4.82 3.31 1.12
CA ARG A 26 4.18 3.34 2.44
C ARG A 26 2.97 4.28 2.49
N GLU A 27 3.08 5.48 1.92
CA GLU A 27 1.95 6.42 1.91
C GLU A 27 0.82 5.91 1.00
N THR A 28 1.14 5.32 -0.16
CA THR A 28 0.13 4.64 -1.02
C THR A 28 -0.54 3.48 -0.32
N ALA A 29 0.23 2.64 0.38
CA ALA A 29 -0.29 1.49 1.09
C ALA A 29 -1.23 1.94 2.22
N ASN A 30 -0.85 2.97 2.97
CA ASN A 30 -1.67 3.53 4.02
C ASN A 30 -2.98 4.16 3.49
N ALA A 31 -2.97 4.69 2.26
CA ALA A 31 -4.17 5.22 1.64
C ALA A 31 -5.22 4.14 1.31
N ILE A 32 -4.78 2.95 0.87
CA ILE A 32 -5.68 1.83 0.54
C ILE A 32 -6.06 0.94 1.73
N ARG A 33 -5.45 1.15 2.89
CA ARG A 33 -5.72 0.37 4.10
C ARG A 33 -7.17 0.55 4.54
N GLY A 34 -7.91 -0.55 4.70
CA GLY A 34 -9.31 -0.55 5.09
C GLY A 34 -10.31 -0.34 3.95
N MET A 35 -9.86 -0.12 2.71
CA MET A 35 -10.75 -0.05 1.55
C MET A 35 -11.29 -1.43 1.16
N GLY A 36 -12.46 -1.46 0.51
CA GLY A 36 -12.93 -2.65 -0.19
C GLY A 36 -11.99 -3.03 -1.33
N PHE A 37 -11.88 -4.31 -1.65
CA PHE A 37 -10.89 -4.80 -2.63
C PHE A 37 -11.06 -4.14 -4.01
N ASN A 38 -12.29 -4.12 -4.54
CA ASN A 38 -12.60 -3.52 -5.83
C ASN A 38 -12.39 -1.99 -5.83
N GLN A 39 -12.70 -1.33 -4.72
CA GLN A 39 -12.47 0.10 -4.54
C GLN A 39 -10.97 0.42 -4.57
N ALA A 40 -10.14 -0.37 -3.88
CA ALA A 40 -8.69 -0.19 -3.88
C ALA A 40 -8.09 -0.37 -5.29
N LYS A 41 -8.55 -1.39 -6.05
CA LYS A 41 -8.12 -1.62 -7.45
C LYS A 41 -8.47 -0.42 -8.34
N LYS A 42 -9.68 0.12 -8.23
CA LYS A 42 -10.10 1.34 -8.94
C LYS A 42 -9.27 2.56 -8.53
N PHE A 43 -9.03 2.76 -7.23
CA PHE A 43 -8.24 3.88 -6.71
C PHE A 43 -6.80 3.87 -7.24
N LEU A 44 -6.14 2.72 -7.25
CA LEU A 44 -4.78 2.57 -7.78
C LEU A 44 -4.71 2.84 -9.29
N LYS A 45 -5.71 2.41 -10.07
CA LYS A 45 -5.79 2.74 -11.50
C LYS A 45 -5.92 4.25 -11.73
N LYS A 46 -6.77 4.93 -10.96
CA LYS A 46 -6.93 6.39 -11.04
C LYS A 46 -5.66 7.16 -10.68
N ILE A 47 -4.82 6.64 -9.78
CA ILE A 47 -3.51 7.25 -9.50
C ILE A 47 -2.59 7.20 -10.72
N CYS A 48 -2.60 6.10 -11.48
CA CYS A 48 -1.83 5.99 -12.71
C CYS A 48 -2.30 6.96 -13.80
N LEU A 49 -3.58 7.35 -13.77
CA LEU A 49 -4.18 8.33 -14.67
C LEU A 49 -4.11 9.78 -14.14
N PHE A 50 -3.46 10.01 -13.00
CA PHE A 50 -3.38 11.31 -12.32
C PHE A 50 -4.72 11.91 -11.84
N GLU A 51 -5.80 11.15 -11.89
CA GLU A 51 -7.14 11.60 -11.47
C GLU A 51 -7.27 11.68 -9.94
N ASN A 52 -6.69 10.71 -9.22
CA ASN A 52 -6.74 10.65 -7.77
C ASN A 52 -5.34 10.78 -7.18
N THR A 53 -5.18 11.65 -6.19
CA THR A 53 -3.93 11.82 -5.47
C THR A 53 -3.80 10.86 -4.28
N VAL A 54 -2.55 10.54 -3.95
CA VAL A 54 -2.23 9.87 -2.69
C VAL A 54 -1.90 10.95 -1.65
N PRO A 55 -2.61 10.98 -0.50
CA PRO A 55 -2.28 11.89 0.58
C PRO A 55 -1.00 11.41 1.30
N PHE A 56 0.00 12.29 1.40
CA PHE A 56 1.23 12.00 2.14
C PHE A 56 1.07 12.50 3.57
N LYS A 57 1.06 11.58 4.55
CA LYS A 57 0.81 11.90 5.96
C LYS A 57 2.09 11.99 6.78
N ARG A 58 2.97 10.99 6.73
CA ARG A 58 4.22 11.00 7.50
C ARG A 58 5.34 11.65 6.70
N TYR A 59 5.55 11.24 5.46
CA TYR A 59 6.64 11.75 4.62
C TYR A 59 6.22 12.94 3.77
N LYS A 60 5.67 13.99 4.39
CA LYS A 60 5.04 15.13 3.69
C LYS A 60 5.94 16.34 3.43
N TYR A 61 7.11 16.41 4.06
CA TYR A 61 8.03 17.55 3.94
C TYR A 61 8.55 17.70 2.50
N GLY A 62 8.47 18.92 1.95
CA GLY A 62 8.84 19.20 0.55
C GLY A 62 7.84 18.70 -0.50
N ILE A 63 6.60 18.41 -0.10
CA ILE A 63 5.53 18.00 -1.02
C ILE A 63 4.50 19.12 -1.16
N SER A 64 4.15 19.47 -2.40
CA SER A 64 3.13 20.48 -2.70
C SER A 64 1.73 20.05 -2.27
N ARG A 65 0.87 21.04 -2.00
CA ARG A 65 -0.56 20.84 -1.75
C ARG A 65 -1.29 20.50 -3.06
N LYS A 66 -2.33 19.69 -2.98
CA LYS A 66 -3.18 19.30 -4.13
C LYS A 66 -4.65 19.43 -3.74
N SER A 67 -5.47 20.02 -4.62
CA SER A 67 -6.90 20.31 -4.38
C SER A 67 -7.74 19.04 -4.20
N GLN A 68 -7.36 17.96 -4.88
CA GLN A 68 -7.99 16.64 -4.79
C GLN A 68 -7.91 15.99 -3.39
N ASN A 69 -7.00 16.45 -2.52
CA ASN A 69 -6.87 15.88 -1.18
C ASN A 69 -7.79 16.56 -0.17
N ASN A 70 -8.19 15.80 0.85
CA ASN A 70 -9.01 16.33 1.95
C ASN A 70 -8.30 17.46 2.72
N LYS A 71 -9.10 18.39 3.27
CA LYS A 71 -8.63 19.56 4.05
C LYS A 71 -7.64 19.20 5.18
N LYS A 72 -7.79 18.01 5.80
CA LYS A 72 -6.92 17.52 6.89
C LYS A 72 -5.51 17.10 6.40
N HIS A 73 -5.36 16.69 5.15
CA HIS A 73 -4.10 16.19 4.59
C HIS A 73 -3.89 16.75 3.18
N GLN A 74 -3.53 18.04 3.09
CA GLN A 74 -3.50 18.77 1.82
C GLN A 74 -2.37 18.31 0.88
N ASN A 75 -1.26 17.81 1.43
CA ASN A 75 -0.07 17.42 0.66
C ASN A 75 -0.26 16.03 0.02
N GLY A 76 0.05 15.91 -1.29
CA GLY A 76 -0.01 14.62 -1.96
C GLY A 76 0.69 14.58 -3.32
N ARG A 77 0.84 13.37 -3.86
CA ARG A 77 1.49 13.07 -5.15
C ARG A 77 0.81 11.90 -5.85
N TRP A 78 1.23 11.64 -7.09
CA TRP A 78 0.86 10.46 -7.88
C TRP A 78 2.07 9.51 -8.05
N PRO A 79 2.35 8.65 -7.06
CA PRO A 79 3.47 7.70 -7.14
C PRO A 79 3.13 6.49 -8.02
N ILE A 80 3.19 6.67 -9.34
CA ILE A 80 2.82 5.69 -10.37
C ILE A 80 3.49 4.32 -10.16
N LYS A 81 4.83 4.32 -10.00
CA LYS A 81 5.59 3.06 -9.82
C LYS A 81 5.15 2.28 -8.58
N SER A 82 4.82 2.98 -7.49
CA SER A 82 4.31 2.33 -6.27
C SER A 82 2.91 1.77 -6.48
N ALA A 83 2.03 2.51 -7.16
CA ALA A 83 0.68 2.06 -7.47
C ALA A 83 0.68 0.80 -8.37
N GLN A 84 1.58 0.76 -9.37
CA GLN A 84 1.75 -0.42 -10.23
C GLN A 84 2.19 -1.67 -9.44
N PHE A 85 3.14 -1.54 -8.51
CA PHE A 85 3.56 -2.66 -7.65
C PHE A 85 2.44 -3.13 -6.72
N LEU A 86 1.67 -2.21 -6.15
CA LEU A 86 0.49 -2.56 -5.35
C LEU A 86 -0.61 -3.22 -6.19
N MET A 87 -0.79 -2.81 -7.44
CA MET A 87 -1.74 -3.44 -8.36
C MET A 87 -1.32 -4.87 -8.72
N LYS A 88 -0.02 -5.12 -8.91
CA LYS A 88 0.53 -6.49 -9.06
C LYS A 88 0.24 -7.34 -7.81
N LEU A 89 0.43 -6.77 -6.62
CA LEU A 89 0.13 -7.46 -5.37
C LEU A 89 -1.36 -7.81 -5.23
N LEU A 90 -2.26 -6.89 -5.58
CA LEU A 90 -3.71 -7.15 -5.60
C LEU A 90 -4.08 -8.27 -6.59
N LYS A 91 -3.46 -8.30 -7.78
CA LYS A 91 -3.68 -9.38 -8.75
C LYS A 91 -3.29 -10.75 -8.16
N ASN A 92 -2.20 -10.82 -7.40
CA ASN A 92 -1.81 -12.04 -6.72
C ASN A 92 -2.82 -12.45 -5.64
N ILE A 93 -3.37 -11.48 -4.90
CA ILE A 93 -4.44 -11.75 -3.92
C ILE A 93 -5.70 -12.25 -4.58
N GLU A 94 -6.08 -11.69 -5.73
CA GLU A 94 -7.23 -12.14 -6.53
C GLU A 94 -7.08 -13.61 -6.92
N SER A 95 -5.90 -14.02 -7.39
CA SER A 95 -5.60 -15.43 -7.67
C SER A 95 -5.66 -16.31 -6.40
N ASN A 96 -5.17 -15.82 -5.26
CA ASN A 96 -5.21 -16.58 -4.01
C ASN A 96 -6.63 -16.70 -3.42
N ALA A 97 -7.44 -15.65 -3.55
CA ALA A 97 -8.83 -15.65 -3.11
C ALA A 97 -9.70 -16.57 -3.97
N SER A 98 -9.48 -16.58 -5.29
CA SER A 98 -10.12 -17.53 -6.19
C SER A 98 -9.77 -18.98 -5.84
N ARG A 99 -8.50 -19.28 -5.53
CA ARG A 99 -8.10 -20.61 -5.04
C ARG A 99 -8.76 -21.02 -3.71
N LYS A 100 -9.12 -20.05 -2.88
CA LYS A 100 -9.84 -20.27 -1.61
C LYS A 100 -11.36 -20.17 -1.74
N ASN A 101 -11.90 -20.01 -2.97
CA ASN A 101 -13.32 -19.83 -3.24
C ASN A 101 -13.96 -18.68 -2.42
N LEU A 102 -13.21 -17.60 -2.19
CA LEU A 102 -13.71 -16.40 -1.51
C LEU A 102 -14.27 -15.41 -2.52
N ASP A 103 -15.45 -14.85 -2.24
CA ASP A 103 -16.05 -13.83 -3.10
C ASP A 103 -15.36 -12.47 -2.90
N MET A 104 -14.78 -11.95 -3.98
CA MET A 104 -14.02 -10.71 -4.06
C MET A 104 -14.83 -9.46 -3.66
N ASN A 105 -16.16 -9.51 -3.79
CA ASN A 105 -17.02 -8.36 -3.51
C ASN A 105 -17.09 -8.05 -2.01
N TYR A 106 -17.02 -9.08 -1.16
CA TYR A 106 -17.09 -8.95 0.30
C TYR A 106 -15.72 -8.82 0.98
N LEU A 107 -14.65 -8.79 0.19
CA LEU A 107 -13.28 -8.67 0.69
C LEU A 107 -12.88 -7.21 0.91
N TYR A 108 -12.15 -6.97 2.01
CA TYR A 108 -11.53 -5.69 2.29
C TYR A 108 -10.08 -5.86 2.74
N ILE A 109 -9.28 -4.81 2.54
CA ILE A 109 -7.87 -4.79 2.94
C ILE A 109 -7.79 -4.58 4.46
N LYS A 110 -7.70 -5.68 5.21
CA LYS A 110 -7.59 -5.67 6.67
C LYS A 110 -6.29 -5.03 7.12
N LYS A 111 -5.16 -5.49 6.58
CA LYS A 111 -3.83 -5.00 6.93
C LYS A 111 -2.98 -4.90 5.69
N ILE A 112 -2.22 -3.83 5.61
CA ILE A 112 -1.14 -3.69 4.64
C ILE A 112 0.07 -3.13 5.36
N GLN A 113 1.21 -3.77 5.14
CA GLN A 113 2.47 -3.45 5.78
C GLN A 113 3.52 -3.24 4.71
N VAL A 114 4.30 -2.19 4.88
CA VAL A 114 5.44 -1.87 4.02
C VAL A 114 6.63 -1.65 4.93
N ASN A 115 7.66 -2.49 4.77
CA ASN A 115 8.88 -2.46 5.54
C ASN A 115 10.06 -2.08 4.62
N LYS A 116 11.12 -1.51 5.19
CA LYS A 116 12.34 -1.21 4.42
C LYS A 116 13.05 -2.52 4.08
N SER A 117 13.60 -2.60 2.88
CA SER A 117 14.50 -3.67 2.44
C SER A 117 15.97 -3.16 2.45
N VAL A 118 16.91 -4.05 2.22
CA VAL A 118 18.34 -3.75 2.10
C VAL A 118 18.58 -2.70 1.02
N ARG A 119 19.37 -1.67 1.35
CA ARG A 119 19.67 -0.57 0.43
C ARG A 119 20.76 -0.99 -0.56
N GLY A 120 20.57 -0.69 -1.84
CA GLY A 120 21.62 -0.80 -2.83
C GLY A 120 22.47 0.47 -2.84
N ASN A 121 23.80 0.34 -2.72
CA ASN A 121 24.70 1.49 -2.69
C ASN A 121 25.35 1.70 -4.06
N ARG A 122 25.24 2.93 -4.57
CA ARG A 122 26.03 3.42 -5.72
C ARG A 122 26.83 4.64 -5.27
N ARG A 123 27.78 5.08 -6.08
CA ARG A 123 28.61 6.25 -5.80
C ARG A 123 28.13 7.45 -6.62
N THR A 124 28.26 8.64 -6.04
CA THR A 124 28.12 9.93 -6.72
C THR A 124 29.33 10.79 -6.39
N PHE A 125 30.02 11.26 -7.42
CA PHE A 125 31.12 12.20 -7.30
C PHE A 125 30.58 13.60 -6.97
N ARG A 126 31.32 14.32 -6.14
CA ARG A 126 31.01 15.68 -5.69
C ARG A 126 32.22 16.59 -5.95
N ALA A 127 32.03 17.87 -5.69
CA ALA A 127 33.09 18.86 -5.83
C ALA A 127 34.34 18.48 -5.00
N HIS A 128 35.51 18.94 -5.45
CA HIS A 128 36.80 18.73 -4.78
C HIS A 128 37.14 17.26 -4.49
N GLY A 129 36.77 16.33 -5.40
CA GLY A 129 37.13 14.92 -5.29
C GLY A 129 36.36 14.12 -4.22
N CYS A 130 35.35 14.71 -3.56
CA CYS A 130 34.54 14.01 -2.57
C CYS A 130 33.63 12.94 -3.20
N ILE A 131 33.41 11.82 -2.49
CA ILE A 131 32.53 10.71 -2.93
C ILE A 131 31.43 10.48 -1.90
N ASN A 132 30.18 10.60 -2.33
CA ASN A 132 29.00 10.30 -1.51
C ASN A 132 28.24 9.06 -2.03
N SER A 133 27.45 8.43 -1.16
CA SER A 133 26.56 7.33 -1.54
C SER A 133 25.29 7.83 -2.22
N PHE A 134 24.89 7.19 -3.32
CA PHE A 134 23.59 7.35 -3.97
C PHE A 134 22.77 6.07 -3.86
N SER A 135 22.16 5.89 -2.69
CA SER A 135 21.53 4.63 -2.31
C SER A 135 20.08 4.49 -2.79
N SER A 136 19.71 3.28 -3.21
CA SER A 136 18.31 2.88 -3.42
C SER A 136 17.64 2.55 -2.08
N HIS A 137 16.33 2.70 -2.02
CA HIS A 137 15.53 2.45 -0.82
C HIS A 137 14.34 1.52 -1.14
N PRO A 138 14.60 0.24 -1.44
CA PRO A 138 13.57 -0.75 -1.74
C PRO A 138 12.71 -1.10 -0.51
N CYS A 139 11.65 -1.87 -0.72
CA CYS A 139 10.75 -2.27 0.35
C CYS A 139 10.19 -3.69 0.20
N HIS A 140 9.85 -4.30 1.33
CA HIS A 140 8.98 -5.48 1.40
C HIS A 140 7.53 -5.01 1.59
N ILE A 141 6.60 -5.62 0.88
CA ILE A 141 5.18 -5.29 0.94
C ILE A 141 4.41 -6.55 1.28
N GLU A 142 3.61 -6.50 2.34
CA GLU A 142 2.75 -7.59 2.78
C GLU A 142 1.33 -7.08 2.90
N MET A 143 0.37 -7.85 2.40
CA MET A 143 -1.04 -7.49 2.43
C MET A 143 -1.88 -8.69 2.85
N TRP A 144 -2.81 -8.41 3.76
CA TRP A 144 -3.82 -9.34 4.25
C TRP A 144 -5.20 -8.78 3.94
N VAL A 145 -5.99 -9.62 3.30
CA VAL A 145 -7.37 -9.34 2.92
C VAL A 145 -8.25 -10.33 3.66
N SER A 146 -9.36 -9.84 4.19
CA SER A 146 -10.32 -10.63 4.97
C SER A 146 -11.71 -10.37 4.43
N ARG A 147 -12.61 -11.34 4.59
CA ARG A 147 -14.04 -11.08 4.47
C ARG A 147 -14.45 -10.08 5.53
N ARG A 148 -15.29 -9.11 5.16
CA ARG A 148 -15.92 -8.21 6.13
C ARG A 148 -16.93 -9.03 6.94
N SER A 149 -16.73 -9.14 8.25
CA SER A 149 -17.73 -9.76 9.13
C SER A 149 -18.92 -8.82 9.23
N ASP A 150 -20.12 -9.38 9.10
CA ASP A 150 -21.35 -8.65 9.38
C ASP A 150 -21.47 -8.31 10.88
N ILE A 151 -22.45 -7.46 11.18
CA ILE A 151 -22.72 -6.83 12.48
C ILE A 151 -22.48 -7.84 13.62
N VAL A 152 -21.55 -7.50 14.52
CA VAL A 152 -21.33 -8.27 15.75
C VAL A 152 -22.63 -8.23 16.54
N GLN A 153 -23.31 -9.36 16.66
CA GLN A 153 -24.48 -9.45 17.54
C GLN A 153 -24.01 -9.13 18.96
N LYS A 154 -24.66 -8.14 19.57
CA LYS A 154 -24.37 -7.73 20.94
C LYS A 154 -24.72 -8.92 21.83
N SER A 155 -23.74 -9.46 22.56
CA SER A 155 -24.00 -10.52 23.53
C SER A 155 -24.87 -9.94 24.65
N PHE A 156 -26.13 -10.34 24.72
CA PHE A 156 -26.96 -10.06 25.89
C PHE A 156 -26.44 -10.95 27.03
N SER A 157 -25.95 -10.33 28.09
CA SER A 157 -25.66 -10.98 29.37
C SER A 157 -26.94 -11.10 30.19
#